data_AF-A0A959LQ60-F1
#
_entry.id   AF-A0A959LQ60-F1
#
_cell.length_a   1.000
_cell.length_b   1.000
_cell.length_c   1.000
_cell.angle_alpha   90.00
_cell.angle_beta   90.00
_cell.angle_gamma   90.00
#
_symmetry.space_group_name_H-M   'P 1'
#
loop_
_entity.id
_entity.type
_entity.pdbx_description
1 polymer ?
#
loop_
_entity_poly.entity_id
_entity_poly.type
_entity_poly.pdbx_seq_one_letter_code
_entity_poly.pdbx_strand_id
1 'polypeptide(L)'
;MYHLLIIAQVVPFDAIWGGRLTNEEEMYRFEMVSIILNIVILMVIAIKGGYIRRIKPNRTIRVLLWLLVVLYIFNTIGNILSTNILEAAIFTPITLISALLCWRMAIE
;
A
#
# COMPACT_ATOMS: atom_id res chain seq x y z
N MET A 1 -7.50 4.82 6.84
CA MET A 1 -8.43 4.57 7.97
C MET A 1 -8.10 3.28 8.70
N TYR A 2 -7.87 2.15 8.01
CA TYR A 2 -7.44 0.89 8.63
C TYR A 2 -6.21 1.04 9.54
N HIS A 3 -5.13 1.68 9.05
CA HIS A 3 -3.92 1.98 9.84
C HIS A 3 -4.16 2.74 11.15
N LEU A 4 -5.17 3.62 11.18
CA LEU A 4 -5.51 4.38 12.39
C LEU A 4 -6.23 3.51 13.43
N LEU A 5 -6.99 2.50 12.99
CA LEU A 5 -7.66 1.56 13.88
C LEU A 5 -6.66 0.61 14.55
N ILE A 6 -5.57 0.29 13.86
CA ILE A 6 -4.45 -0.52 14.38
C ILE A 6 -3.69 0.27 15.45
N ILE A 7 -3.34 1.52 15.14
CA ILE A 7 -2.70 2.44 16.08
C ILE A 7 -3.57 2.68 17.33
N ALA A 8 -4.89 2.76 17.14
CA ALA A 8 -5.87 2.89 18.22
C ALA A 8 -6.15 1.57 18.97
N GLN A 9 -5.45 0.47 18.63
CA GLN A 9 -5.62 -0.87 19.20
C GLN A 9 -7.06 -1.42 19.12
N VAL A 10 -7.89 -0.88 18.22
CA VAL A 10 -9.23 -1.41 17.93
C VAL A 10 -9.12 -2.70 17.13
N VAL A 11 -8.08 -2.81 16.29
CA VAL A 11 -7.74 -4.03 15.55
C VAL A 11 -6.47 -4.64 16.15
N PRO A 12 -6.47 -5.94 16.50
CA PRO A 12 -5.30 -6.64 17.04
C PRO A 12 -4.14 -6.63 16.04
N PHE A 13 -2.97 -6.14 16.45
CA PHE A 13 -1.81 -5.95 15.56
C PHE A 13 -1.06 -7.25 15.26
N ASP A 14 -1.19 -8.26 16.12
CA ASP A 14 -0.68 -9.61 15.97
C ASP A 14 -1.38 -10.39 14.84
N ALA A 15 -2.49 -9.87 14.32
CA ALA A 15 -3.16 -10.40 13.14
C ALA A 15 -2.68 -9.74 11.83
N ILE A 16 -1.84 -8.72 11.90
CA ILE A 16 -1.51 -7.83 10.77
C ILE A 16 -0.08 -8.11 10.31
N TRP A 17 0.22 -7.85 9.03
CA TRP A 17 1.51 -8.18 8.41
C TRP A 17 1.77 -9.69 8.42
N GLY A 18 0.75 -10.49 8.13
CA GLY A 18 0.83 -11.95 8.18
C GLY A 18 1.07 -12.50 9.59
N GLY A 19 0.72 -11.73 10.62
CA GLY A 19 0.87 -12.07 12.04
C GLY A 19 2.31 -12.18 12.52
N ARG A 20 3.20 -11.36 11.95
CA ARG A 20 4.64 -11.37 12.27
C ARG A 20 5.07 -10.32 13.28
N LEU A 21 4.17 -9.39 13.62
CA LEU A 21 4.46 -8.33 14.58
C LEU A 21 4.43 -8.89 16.00
N THR A 22 5.51 -8.70 16.74
CA THR A 22 5.67 -9.30 18.07
C THR A 22 5.50 -8.31 19.21
N ASN A 23 5.62 -7.01 18.93
CA ASN A 23 5.51 -5.95 19.92
C ASN A 23 4.91 -4.68 19.33
N GLU A 24 4.46 -3.78 20.22
CA GLU A 24 3.81 -2.52 19.83
C GLU A 24 4.78 -1.56 19.12
N GLU A 25 6.08 -1.58 19.44
CA GLU A 25 7.05 -0.70 18.79
C GLU A 25 7.22 -1.06 17.30
N GLU A 26 7.27 -2.35 16.98
CA GLU A 26 7.24 -2.87 15.61
C GLU A 26 5.96 -2.44 14.91
N MET A 27 4.80 -2.62 15.55
CA MET A 27 3.52 -2.16 15.01
C MET A 27 3.59 -0.67 14.62
N TYR A 28 3.98 0.22 15.52
CA TYR A 28 4.04 1.65 15.23
C TYR A 28 4.99 2.00 14.07
N ARG A 29 6.15 1.33 13.98
CA ARG A 29 7.10 1.53 12.88
C ARG A 29 6.50 1.11 11.53
N PHE A 30 5.91 -0.09 11.47
CA PHE A 30 5.30 -0.61 10.24
C PHE A 30 4.07 0.19 9.81
N GLU A 31 3.24 0.63 10.76
CA GLU A 31 2.10 1.50 10.49
C GLU A 31 2.52 2.89 9.98
N MET A 32 3.57 3.49 10.55
CA MET A 32 4.11 4.76 10.04
C MET A 32 4.63 4.63 8.61
N VAL A 33 5.38 3.57 8.30
CA VAL A 33 5.84 3.29 6.93
C VAL A 33 4.65 3.15 5.98
N SER A 34 3.60 2.43 6.40
CA SER A 34 2.40 2.23 5.60
C SER A 34 1.66 3.54 5.29
N ILE A 35 1.54 4.42 6.28
CA ILE A 35 0.92 5.73 6.11
C ILE A 35 1.73 6.60 5.14
N ILE A 36 3.05 6.65 5.30
CA ILE A 36 3.94 7.42 4.41
C ILE A 36 3.83 6.91 2.97
N LEU A 37 3.89 5.59 2.77
CA LEU A 37 3.74 4.98 1.44
C LEU A 37 2.39 5.32 0.81
N ASN A 38 1.29 5.24 1.56
CA ASN A 38 -0.04 5.62 1.08
C ASN A 38 -0.11 7.10 0.66
N ILE A 39 0.52 8.00 1.41
CA ILE A 39 0.60 9.42 1.08
C ILE A 39 1.39 9.63 -0.24
N VAL A 40 2.51 8.91 -0.42
CA VAL A 40 3.28 8.94 -1.67
C VAL A 40 2.45 8.42 -2.84
N ILE A 41 1.72 7.32 -2.66
CA ILE A 41 0.82 6.74 -3.68
C ILE A 41 -0.23 7.75 -4.09
N LEU A 42 -0.92 8.37 -3.11
CA LEU A 42 -1.94 9.38 -3.35
C LEU A 42 -1.39 10.56 -4.16
N MET A 43 -0.21 11.06 -3.80
CA MET A 43 0.45 12.15 -4.54
C MET A 43 0.78 11.76 -5.97
N VAL A 44 1.35 10.57 -6.20
CA VAL A 44 1.71 10.10 -7.55
C VAL A 44 0.47 9.98 -8.43
N ILE A 45 -0.61 9.41 -7.89
CA ILE A 45 -1.88 9.27 -8.62
C ILE A 45 -2.51 10.64 -8.89
N ALA A 46 -2.54 11.55 -7.91
CA ALA A 46 -3.10 12.89 -8.07
C ALA A 46 -2.36 13.74 -9.12
N ILE A 47 -1.02 13.62 -9.19
CA ILE A 47 -0.21 14.29 -10.22
C ILE A 47 -0.46 13.69 -11.60
N LYS A 48 -0.54 12.36 -11.72
CA LYS A 48 -0.78 11.69 -13.01
C LYS A 48 -2.19 11.96 -13.53
N GLY A 49 -3.19 11.97 -12.64
CA GLY A 49 -4.59 12.28 -12.95
C GLY A 49 -4.88 13.77 -13.20
N GLY A 50 -3.88 14.65 -13.06
CA GLY A 50 -4.03 16.08 -13.35
C GLY A 50 -4.73 16.90 -12.25
N TYR A 51 -5.03 16.29 -11.09
CA TYR A 51 -5.62 16.99 -9.94
C TYR A 51 -4.65 17.96 -9.28
N ILE A 52 -3.34 17.71 -9.38
CA ILE A 52 -2.27 18.57 -8.89
C ILE A 52 -1.42 19.03 -10.07
N ARG A 53 -1.11 20.34 -10.10
CA ARG A 53 -0.24 20.93 -11.12
C ARG A 53 1.09 20.17 -11.17
N ARG A 54 1.51 19.70 -12.35
CA ARG A 54 2.75 18.92 -12.50
C ARG A 54 3.97 19.74 -12.05
N ILE A 55 4.62 19.31 -10.98
CA ILE A 55 5.88 19.88 -10.49
C ILE A 55 7.08 19.03 -10.98
N LYS A 56 6.87 17.76 -11.33
CA LYS A 56 7.93 16.78 -11.64
C LYS A 56 7.88 16.30 -13.10
N PRO A 57 9.03 15.90 -13.68
CA PRO A 57 9.08 15.38 -15.04
C PRO A 57 8.37 14.03 -15.17
N ASN A 58 7.77 13.78 -16.35
CA ASN A 58 7.00 12.56 -16.63
C ASN A 58 7.79 11.27 -16.37
N ARG A 59 9.12 11.28 -16.56
CA ARG A 59 9.97 10.11 -16.29
C ARG A 59 9.95 9.69 -14.81
N THR A 60 10.00 10.65 -13.88
CA THR A 60 9.99 10.36 -12.44
C THR A 60 8.67 9.75 -12.02
N ILE A 61 7.54 10.31 -12.49
CA ILE A 61 6.20 9.78 -12.18
C ILE A 61 6.05 8.35 -12.74
N ARG A 62 6.55 8.08 -13.95
CA ARG A 62 6.53 6.74 -14.54
C ARG A 62 7.35 5.73 -13.72
N VAL A 63 8.56 6.10 -13.29
CA VAL A 63 9.39 5.22 -12.43
C VAL A 63 8.69 4.94 -11.10
N LEU A 64 8.12 5.96 -10.47
CA LEU A 64 7.35 5.80 -9.23
C LEU A 64 6.16 4.88 -9.43
N LEU A 65 5.38 5.03 -10.50
CA LEU A 65 4.25 4.14 -10.80
C LEU A 65 4.70 2.69 -10.95
N TRP A 66 5.81 2.41 -11.63
CA TRP A 66 6.36 1.05 -11.72
C TRP A 66 6.80 0.49 -10.37
N LEU A 67 7.42 1.32 -9.51
CA LEU A 67 7.73 0.91 -8.14
C LEU A 67 6.46 0.55 -7.36
N LEU A 68 5.37 1.30 -7.55
CA LEU A 68 4.08 1.00 -6.92
C LEU A 68 3.47 -0.31 -7.44
N VAL A 69 3.59 -0.60 -8.73
CA VAL A 69 3.15 -1.89 -9.30
C VAL A 69 3.88 -3.05 -8.60
N VAL A 70 5.22 -2.98 -8.52
CA VAL A 70 6.03 -4.01 -7.86
C VAL A 70 5.65 -4.15 -6.39
N LEU A 71 5.48 -3.02 -5.68
CA LEU A 71 5.06 -2.99 -4.29
C LEU A 71 3.69 -3.65 -4.10
N TYR A 72 2.70 -3.37 -4.95
CA TYR A 72 1.39 -3.98 -4.84
C TYR A 72 1.38 -5.46 -5.19
N ILE A 73 2.18 -5.91 -6.17
CA ILE A 73 2.36 -7.33 -6.46
C ILE A 73 2.94 -8.07 -5.25
N PHE A 74 3.98 -7.51 -4.61
CA PHE A 74 4.52 -8.09 -3.38
C PHE A 74 3.50 -8.11 -2.24
N ASN A 75 2.68 -7.07 -2.10
CA ASN A 75 1.58 -7.08 -1.13
C ASN A 75 0.53 -8.15 -1.45
N THR A 76 0.17 -8.36 -2.71
CA THR A 76 -0.75 -9.44 -3.11
C THR A 76 -0.18 -10.81 -2.74
N ILE A 77 1.11 -11.05 -3.01
CA ILE A 77 1.78 -12.29 -2.61
C ILE A 77 1.79 -12.43 -1.08
N GLY A 78 2.13 -11.36 -0.36
CA GLY A 78 2.12 -11.35 1.11
C GLY A 78 0.75 -11.67 1.70
N ASN A 79 -0.31 -11.07 1.16
CA ASN A 79 -1.69 -11.30 1.59
C ASN A 79 -2.17 -12.74 1.30
N ILE A 80 -1.77 -13.33 0.16
CA ILE A 80 -2.07 -14.73 -0.16
C ILE A 80 -1.37 -15.69 0.81
N LEU A 81 -0.14 -15.35 1.22
CA LEU A 81 0.65 -16.14 2.17
C LEU A 81 0.32 -15.84 3.63
N SER A 82 -0.61 -14.91 3.90
CA SER A 82 -0.99 -14.54 5.25
C SER A 82 -1.83 -15.62 5.92
N THR A 83 -1.64 -15.77 7.23
CA THR A 83 -2.48 -16.62 8.08
C THR A 83 -3.81 -15.93 8.45
N ASN A 84 -3.96 -14.63 8.17
CA ASN A 84 -5.16 -13.87 8.47
C ASN A 84 -6.16 -13.90 7.30
N ILE A 85 -7.38 -14.36 7.58
CA ILE A 85 -8.46 -14.47 6.58
C ILE A 85 -8.88 -13.11 6.00
N LEU A 86 -8.78 -12.03 6.77
CA LEU A 86 -9.09 -10.67 6.28
C LEU A 86 -8.05 -10.21 5.26
N GLU A 87 -6.76 -10.46 5.51
CA GLU A 87 -5.70 -10.12 4.57
C GLU A 87 -5.86 -10.94 3.28
N ALA A 88 -6.08 -12.25 3.41
CA ALA A 88 -6.25 -13.15 2.26
C ALA A 88 -7.52 -12.84 1.45
N ALA A 89 -8.68 -12.61 2.08
CA ALA A 89 -9.95 -12.48 1.38
C ALA A 89 -10.26 -11.04 0.89
N ILE A 90 -9.83 -10.02 1.64
CA ILE A 90 -10.17 -8.62 1.35
C ILE A 90 -8.96 -7.87 0.77
N PHE A 91 -7.79 -7.97 1.39
CA PHE A 91 -6.63 -7.20 0.92
C PHE A 91 -5.97 -7.78 -0.32
N THR A 92 -6.03 -9.09 -0.57
CA THR A 92 -5.57 -9.69 -1.83
C THR A 92 -6.25 -9.07 -3.06
N PRO A 93 -7.60 -9.08 -3.20
CA PRO A 93 -8.23 -8.49 -4.39
C PRO A 93 -8.00 -6.98 -4.48
N ILE A 94 -7.98 -6.26 -3.35
CA ILE A 94 -7.69 -4.82 -3.34
C ILE A 94 -6.30 -4.54 -3.89
N THR A 95 -5.26 -5.20 -3.35
CA THR A 95 -3.88 -4.98 -3.77
C THR A 95 -3.62 -5.41 -5.21
N LEU A 96 -4.28 -6.48 -5.66
CA LEU A 96 -4.22 -6.92 -7.06
C LEU A 96 -4.83 -5.88 -8.01
N ILE A 97 -6.03 -5.37 -7.69
CA ILE A 97 -6.67 -4.32 -8.48
C ILE A 97 -5.80 -3.06 -8.49
N SER A 98 -5.24 -2.67 -7.35
CA SER A 98 -4.32 -1.54 -7.25
C SER A 98 -3.07 -1.72 -8.12
N ALA A 99 -2.49 -2.94 -8.17
CA ALA A 99 -1.37 -3.25 -9.04
C ALA A 99 -1.73 -3.05 -10.52
N LEU A 100 -2.88 -3.59 -10.96
CA LEU A 100 -3.36 -3.46 -12.34
C LEU A 100 -3.64 -2.00 -12.73
N LEU A 101 -4.26 -1.22 -11.84
CA LEU A 101 -4.52 0.20 -12.07
C LEU A 101 -3.23 1.01 -12.17
N CYS A 102 -2.27 0.78 -11.27
CA CYS A 102 -0.96 1.43 -11.34
C CYS A 102 -0.21 1.05 -12.62
N TRP A 103 -0.32 -0.21 -13.05
CA TRP A 103 0.32 -0.69 -14.27
C TRP A 103 -0.28 -0.01 -15.51
N ARG A 104 -1.61 0.07 -15.60
CA ARG A 104 -2.28 0.80 -16.68
C ARG A 104 -1.79 2.24 -16.76
N MET A 105 -1.75 2.95 -15.63
CA MET A 105 -1.26 4.34 -15.56
C MET A 105 0.23 4.48 -15.91
N ALA A 106 1.03 3.44 -15.70
CA ALA A 106 2.46 3.44 -15.99
C ALA A 106 2.76 3.27 -17.48
N ILE A 107 1.92 2.54 -18.21
CA ILE A 107 2.06 2.33 -19.67
C ILE A 107 1.56 3.53 -20.47
N GLU A 108 0.47 4.18 -20.03
CA GLU A 108 -0.02 5.46 -20.61
C GLU A 108 1.06 6.56 -20.57
#